data_AF-A0A1G8XGX6-F1
#
_entry.id   AF-A0A1G8XGX6-F1
#
_cell.length_a   1.000
_cell.length_b   1.000
_cell.length_c   1.000
_cell.angle_alpha   90.00
_cell.angle_beta   90.00
_cell.angle_gamma   90.00
#
_symmetry.space_group_name_H-M   'P 1'
#
loop_
_entity.id
_entity.type
_entity.pdbx_description
1 polymer ?
#
loop_
_entity_poly.entity_id
_entity_poly.type
_entity_poly.pdbx_seq_one_letter_code
_entity_poly.pdbx_strand_id
1 'polypeptide(L)'
;MSLEGRLEADVSGPDGESELVTFAFTVINRGPESVDLQFSDACKAEFVVEEDGREVWRFSEGRMFAQMLSTDRLEAGAAETYEAEWTAPQPGGYIVRAELQAREQVCAARTDFAVSA
;
A
#
# COMPACT_ATOMS: atom_id res chain seq x y z
N MET A 1 6.03 -7.05 17.95
CA MET A 1 5.23 -6.23 17.01
C MET A 1 3.89 -6.93 16.87
N SER A 2 2.78 -6.24 17.11
CA SER A 2 1.44 -6.81 17.00
C SER A 2 0.86 -6.71 15.59
N LEU A 3 1.37 -5.78 14.77
CA LEU A 3 0.88 -5.59 13.41
C LEU A 3 1.60 -6.52 12.42
N GLU A 4 0.83 -7.15 11.56
CA GLU A 4 1.28 -7.96 10.43
C GLU A 4 0.75 -7.35 9.14
N GLY A 5 1.62 -7.17 8.15
CA GLY A 5 1.26 -6.62 6.85
C GLY A 5 1.13 -7.72 5.80
N ARG A 6 0.12 -7.61 4.93
CA ARG A 6 -0.03 -8.40 3.72
C ARG A 6 -0.26 -7.46 2.55
N LEU A 7 0.41 -7.69 1.43
CA LEU A 7 0.27 -6.89 0.23
C LEU A 7 -0.07 -7.78 -0.96
N GLU A 8 -1.08 -7.38 -1.70
CA GLU A 8 -1.50 -8.00 -2.95
C GLU A 8 -1.43 -6.98 -4.08
N ALA A 9 -1.10 -7.45 -5.27
CA ALA A 9 -1.11 -6.68 -6.51
C ALA A 9 -1.93 -7.45 -7.53
N ASP A 10 -2.94 -6.79 -8.09
CA ASP A 10 -3.76 -7.33 -9.17
C ASP A 10 -3.55 -6.49 -10.43
N VAL A 11 -3.28 -7.19 -11.54
CA VAL A 11 -3.04 -6.59 -12.84
C VAL A 11 -4.28 -6.86 -13.68
N SER A 12 -4.97 -5.78 -14.04
CA SER A 12 -6.24 -5.81 -14.74
C SER A 12 -6.20 -4.85 -15.91
N GLY A 13 -6.72 -5.25 -17.07
CA GLY A 13 -6.83 -4.40 -18.24
C GLY A 13 -7.53 -5.16 -19.37
N PRO A 14 -8.36 -4.51 -20.19
CA PRO A 14 -8.88 -5.16 -21.38
C PRO A 14 -7.76 -5.32 -22.41
N ASP A 15 -7.78 -6.45 -23.15
CA ASP A 15 -6.82 -6.70 -24.24
C ASP A 15 -6.73 -5.50 -25.18
N GLY A 16 -5.56 -4.85 -25.23
CA GLY A 16 -5.29 -3.71 -26.12
C GLY A 16 -5.53 -2.31 -25.54
N GLU A 17 -5.84 -2.16 -24.26
CA GLU A 17 -5.77 -0.87 -23.53
C GLU A 17 -4.60 -0.86 -22.53
N SER A 18 -4.32 0.31 -21.95
CA SER A 18 -3.32 0.44 -20.89
C SER A 18 -3.72 -0.37 -19.66
N GLU A 19 -2.83 -1.25 -19.19
CA GLU A 19 -3.07 -2.01 -17.95
C GLU A 19 -3.24 -1.08 -16.74
N LEU A 20 -3.96 -1.57 -15.74
CA LEU A 20 -4.14 -0.98 -14.42
C LEU A 20 -3.63 -1.99 -13.39
N VAL A 21 -2.78 -1.52 -12.49
CA VAL A 21 -2.36 -2.32 -11.33
C VAL A 21 -3.05 -1.75 -10.10
N THR A 22 -3.77 -2.60 -9.39
CA THR A 22 -4.38 -2.28 -8.10
C THR A 22 -3.58 -2.95 -6.99
N PHE A 23 -3.32 -2.21 -5.92
CA PHE A 23 -2.60 -2.69 -4.75
C PHE A 23 -3.53 -2.71 -3.55
N ALA A 24 -3.50 -3.79 -2.76
CA ALA A 24 -4.24 -3.92 -1.52
C ALA A 24 -3.29 -4.27 -0.38
N PHE A 25 -3.03 -3.30 0.51
CA PHE A 25 -2.20 -3.46 1.70
C PHE A 25 -3.09 -3.65 2.93
N THR A 26 -3.17 -4.88 3.43
CA THR A 26 -3.90 -5.23 4.65
C THR A 26 -2.97 -5.23 5.86
N VAL A 27 -3.31 -4.44 6.87
CA VAL A 27 -2.66 -4.43 8.18
C VAL A 27 -3.55 -5.15 9.18
N ILE A 28 -3.01 -6.18 9.83
CA ILE A 28 -3.72 -7.04 10.77
C ILE A 28 -3.13 -6.84 12.16
N ASN A 29 -3.98 -6.56 13.15
CA ASN A 29 -3.57 -6.59 14.54
C ASN A 29 -3.62 -8.04 15.08
N ARG A 30 -2.47 -8.71 15.12
CA ARG A 30 -2.27 -10.04 15.74
C ARG A 30 -2.06 -9.99 17.25
N GLY A 31 -2.01 -8.80 17.83
CA GLY A 31 -1.89 -8.61 19.26
C GLY A 31 -3.20 -8.90 20.01
N PRO A 32 -3.12 -9.11 21.34
CA PRO A 32 -4.31 -9.31 22.18
C PRO A 32 -5.03 -8.01 22.55
N GLU A 33 -4.43 -6.85 22.28
CA GLU A 33 -4.96 -5.52 22.64
C GLU A 33 -5.21 -4.68 21.37
N SER A 34 -6.14 -3.72 21.46
CA SER A 34 -6.37 -2.74 20.40
C SER A 34 -5.15 -1.85 20.20
N VAL A 35 -4.93 -1.43 18.94
CA VAL A 35 -3.84 -0.52 18.56
C VAL A 35 -4.44 0.74 17.97
N ASP A 36 -3.99 1.91 18.45
CA ASP A 36 -4.34 3.20 17.84
C ASP A 36 -3.32 3.55 16.75
N LEU A 37 -3.80 3.80 15.53
CA LEU A 37 -3.02 4.21 14.37
C LEU A 37 -3.23 5.72 14.14
N GLN A 38 -2.20 6.52 14.43
CA GLN A 38 -2.30 7.98 14.31
C GLN A 38 -1.67 8.47 13.00
N PHE A 39 -2.40 9.18 12.17
CA PHE A 39 -1.91 9.66 10.86
C PHE A 39 -1.79 11.17 10.83
N SER A 40 -0.73 11.69 10.21
CA SER A 40 -0.47 13.13 10.10
C SER A 40 -1.34 13.82 9.05
N ASP A 41 -1.76 13.08 8.02
CA ASP A 41 -2.58 13.55 6.92
C ASP A 41 -3.42 12.39 6.36
N ALA A 42 -4.12 12.62 5.25
CA ALA A 42 -4.95 11.61 4.60
C ALA A 42 -4.17 10.48 3.90
N CYS A 43 -2.85 10.56 3.77
CA CYS A 43 -2.02 9.48 3.22
C CYS A 43 -1.73 8.44 4.31
N LYS A 44 -2.64 7.47 4.47
CA LYS A 44 -2.52 6.44 5.53
C LYS A 44 -1.52 5.33 5.21
N ALA A 45 -1.25 5.08 3.93
CA ALA A 45 -0.24 4.13 3.47
C ALA A 45 0.49 4.70 2.25
N GLU A 46 1.79 4.44 2.18
CA GLU A 46 2.63 4.75 1.02
C GLU A 46 2.88 3.47 0.24
N PHE A 47 2.87 3.57 -1.09
CA PHE A 47 3.22 2.47 -1.98
C PHE A 47 4.35 2.93 -2.90
N VAL A 48 5.38 2.09 -3.05
CA VAL A 48 6.52 2.34 -3.93
C VAL A 48 6.73 1.12 -4.80
N VAL A 49 6.78 1.33 -6.11
CA VAL A 49 7.06 0.29 -7.09
C VAL A 49 8.50 0.46 -7.57
N GLU A 50 9.23 -0.65 -7.58
CA GLU A 50 10.63 -0.73 -8.02
C GLU A 50 10.78 -1.72 -9.17
N GLU A 51 11.66 -1.38 -10.11
CA GLU A 51 12.16 -2.24 -11.19
C GLU A 51 13.69 -2.29 -11.06
N ASP A 52 14.27 -3.49 -10.94
CA ASP A 52 15.72 -3.69 -10.73
C ASP A 52 16.31 -2.82 -9.59
N GLY A 53 15.53 -2.64 -8.51
CA GLY A 53 15.91 -1.84 -7.34
C GLY A 53 15.87 -0.32 -7.57
N ARG A 54 15.28 0.13 -8.68
CA ARG A 54 15.05 1.54 -8.99
C ARG A 54 13.57 1.87 -8.83
N GLU A 55 13.26 2.90 -8.06
CA GLU A 55 11.90 3.41 -7.95
C GLU A 55 11.41 3.93 -9.31
N VAL A 56 10.28 3.39 -9.76
CA VAL A 56 9.61 3.77 -11.01
C VAL A 56 8.26 4.44 -10.77
N TRP A 57 7.67 4.24 -9.59
CA TRP A 57 6.43 4.88 -9.21
C TRP A 57 6.29 4.96 -7.68
N ARG A 58 5.66 6.04 -7.21
CA ARG A 58 5.31 6.27 -5.81
C ARG A 58 3.89 6.81 -5.71
N PHE A 59 3.11 6.26 -4.79
CA PHE A 59 1.71 6.65 -4.62
C PHE A 59 1.57 8.13 -4.29
N SER A 60 2.39 8.65 -3.38
CA SER A 60 2.32 10.06 -2.99
C SER A 60 2.84 11.05 -4.05
N GLU A 61 3.58 10.59 -5.06
CA GLU A 61 4.17 11.48 -6.07
C GLU A 61 3.08 12.18 -6.89
N GLY A 62 3.15 13.52 -6.94
CA GLY A 62 2.18 14.35 -7.66
C GLY A 62 0.79 14.41 -7.03
N ARG A 63 0.56 13.78 -5.87
CA ARG A 63 -0.73 13.83 -5.15
C ARG A 63 -0.68 14.85 -4.02
N MET A 64 -1.84 15.44 -3.73
CA MET A 64 -2.03 16.28 -2.54
C MET A 64 -2.94 15.56 -1.55
N PHE A 65 -2.51 15.49 -0.30
CA PHE A 65 -3.29 14.91 0.79
C PHE A 65 -3.73 16.00 1.77
N ALA A 66 -4.98 15.89 2.23
CA ALA A 66 -5.50 16.81 3.23
C ALA A 66 -4.70 16.67 4.53
N GLN A 67 -4.20 17.78 5.04
CA GLN A 67 -3.43 17.85 6.30
C GLN A 67 -4.38 17.76 7.50
N MET A 68 -4.84 16.55 7.79
CA MET A 68 -5.78 16.24 8.86
C MET A 68 -5.21 15.15 9.76
N LEU A 69 -4.96 15.50 11.03
CA LEU A 69 -4.63 14.52 12.05
C LEU A 69 -5.84 13.61 12.27
N SER A 70 -5.62 12.31 12.16
CA SER A 70 -6.65 11.30 12.42
C SER A 70 -6.08 10.15 13.25
N THR A 71 -6.98 9.47 13.96
CA THR A 71 -6.66 8.26 14.71
C THR A 71 -7.68 7.20 14.34
N ASP A 72 -7.19 6.07 13.87
CA ASP A 72 -8.00 4.87 13.65
C ASP A 72 -7.68 3.85 14.73
N ARG A 73 -8.70 3.23 15.30
CA ARG A 73 -8.53 2.19 16.32
C ARG A 73 -8.70 0.82 15.67
N LEU A 74 -7.63 0.02 15.69
CA LEU A 74 -7.62 -1.34 15.16
C LEU A 74 -7.74 -2.34 16.31
N GLU A 75 -8.92 -2.93 16.49
CA GLU A 75 -9.19 -3.91 17.53
C GLU A 75 -8.30 -5.16 17.42
N ALA A 76 -8.19 -5.92 18.50
CA ALA A 76 -7.47 -7.19 18.51
C ALA A 76 -8.07 -8.16 17.49
N GLY A 77 -7.23 -8.72 16.62
CA GLY A 77 -7.63 -9.61 15.53
C GLY A 77 -8.28 -8.92 14.32
N ALA A 78 -8.53 -7.61 14.38
CA ALA A 78 -9.09 -6.86 13.27
C ALA A 78 -8.04 -6.56 12.19
N ALA A 79 -8.52 -6.24 11.00
CA ALA A 79 -7.70 -5.85 9.86
C ALA A 79 -8.29 -4.62 9.16
N GLU A 80 -7.41 -3.79 8.62
CA GLU A 80 -7.76 -2.65 7.76
C GLU A 80 -6.95 -2.75 6.47
N THR A 81 -7.58 -2.44 5.33
CA THR A 81 -6.94 -2.48 4.01
C THR A 81 -6.84 -1.07 3.44
N TYR A 82 -5.66 -0.73 2.96
CA TYR A 82 -5.35 0.50 2.24
C TYR A 82 -5.07 0.15 0.78
N GLU A 83 -5.56 0.96 -0.15
CA GLU A 83 -5.52 0.65 -1.57
C GLU A 83 -4.81 1.74 -2.36
N ALA A 84 -4.20 1.35 -3.48
CA ALA A 84 -3.60 2.26 -4.44
C ALA A 84 -3.75 1.75 -5.88
N GLU A 85 -3.74 2.68 -6.82
CA GLU A 85 -3.86 2.39 -8.25
C GLU A 85 -2.67 2.99 -9.00
N TRP A 86 -2.02 2.15 -9.80
CA TRP A 86 -0.97 2.53 -10.75
C TRP A 86 -1.45 2.28 -12.18
N THR A 87 -1.69 3.37 -12.90
CA THR A 87 -2.25 3.35 -14.26
C THR A 87 -1.17 3.34 -15.32
N ALA A 88 -1.42 2.62 -16.42
CA ALA A 88 -0.55 2.54 -17.58
C ALA A 88 0.92 2.20 -17.26
N PRO A 89 1.17 1.12 -16.49
CA PRO A 89 2.53 0.63 -16.29
C PRO A 89 3.11 0.16 -17.63
N GLN A 90 4.44 0.16 -17.74
CA GLN A 90 5.10 -0.53 -18.85
C GLN A 90 5.12 -2.04 -18.56
N PRO A 91 5.14 -2.90 -19.59
CA PRO A 91 5.35 -4.33 -19.40
C PRO A 91 6.70 -4.60 -18.72
N GLY A 92 6.71 -5.47 -17.71
CA GLY A 92 7.90 -5.68 -16.89
C GLY A 92 7.62 -6.48 -15.62
N GLY A 93 8.70 -6.83 -14.91
CA GLY A 93 8.65 -7.44 -13.59
C GLY A 93 8.95 -6.40 -12.52
N TYR A 94 8.10 -6.32 -11.50
CA TYR A 94 8.13 -5.26 -10.51
C TYR A 94 8.03 -5.81 -9.09
N ILE A 95 8.54 -5.02 -8.13
CA ILE A 95 8.29 -5.22 -6.71
C ILE A 95 7.55 -4.00 -6.20
N VAL A 96 6.42 -4.21 -5.52
CA VAL A 96 5.74 -3.15 -4.76
C VAL A 96 6.03 -3.34 -3.27
N ARG A 97 6.32 -2.23 -2.59
CA ARG A 97 6.44 -2.13 -1.14
C ARG A 97 5.36 -1.19 -0.63
N ALA A 98 4.63 -1.61 0.40
CA ALA A 98 3.66 -0.78 1.11
C ALA A 98 4.14 -0.53 2.54
N GLU A 99 4.00 0.70 3.01
CA GLU A 99 4.37 1.13 4.36
C GLU A 99 3.23 1.93 5.00
N LEU A 100 2.81 1.50 6.19
CA LEU A 100 1.83 2.21 7.00
C LEU A 100 2.42 3.55 7.48
N GLN A 101 1.69 4.65 7.29
CA GLN A 101 2.13 6.00 7.68
C GLN A 101 1.68 6.40 9.09
N ALA A 102 1.28 5.42 9.91
CA ALA A 102 0.91 5.65 11.30
C ALA A 102 2.14 6.06 12.12
N ARG A 103 1.99 7.09 12.94
CA ARG A 103 3.01 7.54 13.89
C ARG A 103 3.25 6.44 14.92
N GLU A 104 4.52 6.22 15.25
CA GLU A 104 4.98 5.28 16.28
C GLU A 104 4.70 3.79 16.00
N GLN A 105 3.88 3.47 14.99
CA GLN A 105 3.53 2.12 14.58
C GLN A 105 4.15 1.80 13.22
N VAL A 106 4.93 0.72 13.16
CA VAL A 106 5.58 0.28 11.91
C VAL A 106 4.90 -1.00 11.41
N CYS A 107 4.41 -0.95 10.18
CA CYS A 107 3.95 -2.12 9.45
C CYS A 107 4.26 -1.92 7.97
N ALA A 108 4.82 -2.94 7.34
CA ALA A 108 5.14 -2.91 5.93
C ALA A 108 4.98 -4.31 5.32
N ALA A 109 4.73 -4.37 4.03
CA ALA A 109 4.70 -5.59 3.26
C ALA A 109 5.24 -5.34 1.85
N ARG A 110 5.62 -6.42 1.16
CA ARG A 110 6.06 -6.35 -0.22
C ARG A 110 5.54 -7.56 -1.00
N THR A 111 5.33 -7.38 -2.29
CA THR A 111 5.07 -8.49 -3.22
C THR A 111 5.66 -8.18 -4.59
N ASP A 112 6.05 -9.23 -5.29
CA ASP A 112 6.41 -9.20 -6.70
C ASP A 112 5.14 -9.29 -7.55
N PHE A 113 5.15 -8.67 -8.73
CA PHE A 113 4.11 -8.79 -9.75
C PHE A 113 4.71 -8.56 -11.15
N ALA A 114 3.97 -8.93 -12.20
CA ALA A 114 4.40 -8.73 -13.56
C ALA A 114 3.25 -8.15 -14.40
N VAL A 115 3.59 -7.19 -15.26
CA VAL A 115 2.73 -6.55 -16.24
C VAL A 115 3.07 -7.15 -17.59
N SER A 116 2.07 -7.63 -18.32
CA SER A 116 2.27 -8.27 -19.62
C SER A 116 2.12 -7.26 -20.76
N ALA A 117 2.44 -7.68 -21.98
CA ALA A 117 2.32 -6.86 -23.19
C ALA A 117 1.17 -7.33 -24.06
#